data_AF-A0A7Z9UQ07-F1
#
_entry.id   AF-A0A7Z9UQ07-F1
#
_cell.length_a   1.000
_cell.length_b   1.000
_cell.length_c   1.000
_cell.angle_alpha   90.00
_cell.angle_beta   90.00
_cell.angle_gamma   90.00
#
_symmetry.space_group_name_H-M   'P 1'
#
loop_
_entity.id
_entity.type
_entity.pdbx_description
1 polymer ?
#
loop_
_entity_poly.entity_id
_entity_poly.type
_entity_poly.pdbx_seq_one_letter_code
_entity_poly.pdbx_strand_id
1 'polypeptide(L)'
;AFGILDPNEKTLGHYMQHAGYKTCITGKWQLWSYNPPDFEPEWRGQGMLPENAGFDEYFLWHAGHTEDKGSRYADPLIFDNNGFH
;
A
#
# COMPACT_ATOMS: atom_id res chain seq x y z
N ALA A 1 -5.73 -13.23 -7.03
CA ALA A 1 -6.64 -12.06 -7.02
C ALA A 1 -5.89 -10.80 -7.44
N PHE A 2 -6.61 -9.72 -7.76
CA PHE A 2 -6.04 -8.44 -8.18
C PHE A 2 -5.50 -7.64 -6.99
N GLY A 3 -4.46 -6.82 -7.22
CA GLY A 3 -3.99 -5.83 -6.24
C GLY A 3 -3.32 -6.43 -5.00
N ILE A 4 -2.67 -7.59 -5.15
CA ILE A 4 -1.94 -8.29 -4.09
C ILE A 4 -0.49 -8.43 -4.54
N LEU A 5 0.43 -7.82 -3.80
CA LEU A 5 1.86 -8.14 -3.88
C LEU A 5 2.16 -9.28 -2.90
N ASP A 6 2.74 -10.37 -3.40
CA ASP A 6 3.17 -11.50 -2.55
C ASP A 6 4.17 -11.00 -1.49
N PRO A 7 3.93 -11.22 -0.18
CA PRO A 7 4.83 -10.83 0.90
C PRO A 7 6.28 -11.35 0.79
N ASN A 8 6.53 -12.38 -0.03
CA ASN A 8 7.87 -12.94 -0.23
C ASN A 8 8.64 -12.30 -1.39
N GLU A 9 8.00 -11.44 -2.19
CA GLU A 9 8.65 -10.79 -3.32
C GLU A 9 9.52 -9.62 -2.89
N LYS A 10 10.64 -9.44 -3.58
CA LYS A 10 11.49 -8.27 -3.39
C LYS A 10 11.08 -7.15 -4.33
N THR A 11 11.00 -5.95 -3.78
CA THR A 11 10.64 -4.72 -4.50
C THR A 11 11.89 -3.90 -4.77
N LEU A 12 11.76 -2.87 -5.63
CA LEU A 12 12.80 -1.86 -5.77
C LEU A 12 13.18 -1.22 -4.42
N GLY A 13 12.20 -0.97 -3.55
CA GLY A 13 12.44 -0.45 -2.19
C GLY A 13 13.43 -1.33 -1.42
N HIS A 14 13.18 -2.64 -1.38
CA HIS A 14 14.08 -3.60 -0.72
C HIS A 14 15.52 -3.56 -1.29
N TYR A 15 15.66 -3.52 -2.61
CA TYR A 15 16.99 -3.49 -3.25
C TYR A 15 17.73 -2.19 -2.97
N MET A 16 17.04 -1.04 -3.03
CA MET A 16 17.64 0.26 -2.79
C MET A 16 17.98 0.45 -1.31
N GLN A 17 17.11 0.03 -0.40
CA GLN A 17 17.38 0.04 1.03
C GLN A 17 18.59 -0.84 1.38
N HIS A 18 18.69 -2.04 0.80
CA HIS A 18 19.86 -2.91 0.97
C HIS A 18 21.16 -2.28 0.43
N ALA A 19 21.08 -1.46 -0.62
CA ALA A 19 22.21 -0.70 -1.15
C ALA A 19 22.57 0.55 -0.32
N GLY A 20 21.87 0.81 0.80
CA GLY A 20 22.15 1.92 1.71
C GLY A 20 21.42 3.23 1.35
N TYR A 21 20.46 3.20 0.43
CA TYR A 21 19.64 4.38 0.13
C TYR A 21 18.57 4.60 1.20
N LYS A 22 18.20 5.87 1.38
CA LYS A 22 16.94 6.24 2.01
C LYS A 22 15.82 6.18 0.99
N THR A 23 14.80 5.38 1.23
CA THR A 23 13.77 5.04 0.24
C THR A 23 12.44 5.72 0.58
N CYS A 24 11.80 6.31 -0.43
CA CYS A 24 10.48 6.93 -0.30
C CYS A 24 9.60 6.54 -1.50
N ILE A 25 8.30 6.35 -1.25
CA ILE A 25 7.29 6.18 -2.30
C ILE A 25 6.10 7.10 -2.07
N THR A 26 5.57 7.67 -3.15
CA THR A 26 4.35 8.49 -3.10
C THR A 26 3.41 8.15 -4.26
N GLY A 27 2.12 8.45 -4.08
CA GLY A 27 1.08 8.14 -5.07
C GLY A 27 0.19 6.99 -4.65
N LYS A 28 -0.16 6.10 -5.58
CA LYS A 28 -1.11 5.02 -5.33
C LYS A 28 -0.41 3.74 -4.91
N TRP A 29 -0.88 3.06 -3.87
CA TRP A 29 -0.36 1.74 -3.51
C TRP A 29 -1.00 0.60 -4.33
N GLN A 30 -2.24 0.19 -4.03
CA GLN A 30 -2.97 -0.86 -4.75
C GLN A 30 -2.28 -2.24 -4.80
N LEU A 31 -1.49 -2.57 -3.77
CA LEU A 31 -0.81 -3.87 -3.63
C LEU A 31 -1.14 -4.60 -2.32
N TRP A 32 -2.08 -4.03 -1.57
CA TRP A 32 -2.77 -4.65 -0.45
C TRP A 32 -4.27 -4.63 -0.77
N SER A 33 -4.85 -5.81 -0.98
CA SER A 33 -6.19 -5.97 -1.51
C SER A 33 -7.23 -5.38 -0.56
N TYR A 34 -8.13 -4.61 -1.16
CA TYR A 34 -9.21 -3.90 -0.50
C TYR A 34 -10.58 -4.40 -0.98
N ASN A 35 -10.64 -5.62 -1.52
CA ASN A 35 -11.89 -6.24 -1.96
C ASN A 35 -13.02 -5.99 -0.96
N PRO A 36 -14.20 -5.51 -1.40
CA PRO A 36 -15.29 -5.22 -0.50
C PRO A 36 -15.81 -6.51 0.15
N PRO A 37 -16.45 -6.44 1.31
CA PRO A 37 -16.87 -7.63 2.06
C PRO A 37 -17.80 -8.59 1.28
N ASP A 38 -18.46 -8.11 0.23
CA ASP A 38 -19.41 -8.84 -0.62
C ASP A 38 -18.79 -9.36 -1.94
N PHE A 39 -17.51 -9.10 -2.20
CA PHE A 39 -16.82 -9.54 -3.42
C PHE A 39 -15.47 -10.18 -3.10
N GLU A 40 -15.38 -11.51 -3.26
CA GLU A 40 -14.20 -12.32 -2.95
C GLU A 40 -13.52 -11.93 -1.60
N PRO A 41 -14.24 -12.02 -0.48
CA PRO A 41 -13.79 -11.56 0.84
C PRO A 41 -12.54 -12.29 1.36
N GLU A 42 -12.26 -13.50 0.88
CA GLU A 42 -11.06 -14.26 1.21
C GLU A 42 -9.75 -13.56 0.80
N TRP A 43 -9.82 -12.68 -0.20
CA TRP A 43 -8.68 -11.90 -0.67
C TRP A 43 -8.58 -10.54 0.00
N ARG A 44 -9.54 -10.15 0.83
CA ARG A 44 -9.51 -8.87 1.53
C ARG A 44 -8.38 -8.84 2.55
N GLY A 45 -7.65 -7.72 2.59
CA GLY A 45 -6.54 -7.50 3.52
C GLY A 45 -5.30 -8.35 3.23
N GLN A 46 -5.19 -8.87 2.00
CA GLN A 46 -4.05 -9.67 1.55
C GLN A 46 -3.04 -8.84 0.77
N GLY A 47 -1.78 -9.24 0.83
CA GLY A 47 -0.67 -8.61 0.11
C GLY A 47 0.29 -7.87 1.04
N MET A 48 1.11 -7.01 0.47
CA MET A 48 2.18 -6.33 1.19
C MET A 48 1.82 -4.87 1.46
N LEU A 49 2.00 -4.42 2.69
CA LEU A 49 1.94 -3.01 3.08
C LEU A 49 3.24 -2.28 2.67
N PRO A 50 3.21 -0.97 2.41
CA PRO A 50 4.38 -0.20 1.97
C PRO A 50 5.54 -0.23 2.98
N GLU A 51 5.23 -0.26 4.29
CA GLU A 51 6.21 -0.43 5.38
C GLU A 51 7.00 -1.74 5.29
N ASN A 52 6.40 -2.78 4.71
CA ASN A 52 7.03 -4.09 4.49
C ASN A 52 7.61 -4.22 3.08
N ALA A 53 7.53 -3.17 2.26
CA ALA A 53 7.98 -3.16 0.88
C ALA A 53 9.33 -2.45 0.68
N GLY A 54 10.09 -2.24 1.76
CA GLY A 54 11.42 -1.63 1.71
C GLY A 54 11.43 -0.11 1.46
N PHE A 55 10.34 0.59 1.80
CA PHE A 55 10.26 2.04 1.78
C PHE A 55 10.35 2.60 3.21
N ASP A 56 11.37 3.40 3.49
CA ASP A 56 11.53 4.06 4.79
C ASP A 56 10.41 5.09 5.04
N GLU A 57 10.05 5.83 4.00
CA GLU A 57 8.98 6.82 4.03
C GLU A 57 7.93 6.54 2.95
N TYR A 58 6.68 6.87 3.23
CA TYR A 58 5.61 6.75 2.26
C TYR A 58 4.55 7.83 2.44
N PHE A 59 3.96 8.27 1.33
CA PHE A 59 2.83 9.19 1.31
C PHE A 59 1.86 8.74 0.22
N LEU A 60 0.95 7.84 0.58
CA LEU A 60 0.19 7.01 -0.35
C LEU A 60 -1.30 7.20 -0.20
N TRP A 61 -2.02 7.19 -1.31
CA TRP A 61 -3.47 7.02 -1.31
C TRP A 61 -3.83 5.59 -1.71
N HIS A 62 -5.04 5.18 -1.36
CA HIS A 62 -5.54 3.84 -1.69
C HIS A 62 -4.72 2.68 -1.08
N ALA A 63 -4.10 2.89 0.08
CA ALA A 63 -3.26 1.89 0.75
C ALA A 63 -3.99 0.98 1.77
N GLY A 64 -5.23 1.31 2.15
CA GLY A 64 -6.08 0.51 3.05
C GLY A 64 -7.42 0.09 2.43
N HIS A 65 -8.38 -0.29 3.28
CA HIS A 65 -9.74 -0.66 2.86
C HIS A 65 -10.46 0.49 2.16
N THR A 66 -11.22 0.19 1.11
CA THR A 66 -11.85 1.20 0.23
C THR A 66 -13.10 1.86 0.78
N GLU A 67 -13.79 1.23 1.72
CA GLU A 67 -15.05 1.80 2.24
C GLU A 67 -14.81 3.09 3.05
N ASP A 68 -13.64 3.22 3.66
CA ASP A 68 -13.23 4.41 4.41
C ASP A 68 -12.56 5.47 3.51
N LYS A 69 -12.48 5.23 2.20
CA LYS A 69 -11.77 6.16 1.30
C LYS A 69 -12.66 7.35 0.99
N GLY A 70 -12.15 8.53 1.31
CA GLY A 70 -12.60 9.79 0.71
C GLY A 70 -12.52 9.74 -0.83
N SER A 71 -12.51 10.90 -1.49
CA SER A 71 -12.56 10.91 -2.95
C SER A 71 -11.32 10.26 -3.59
N ARG A 72 -11.51 9.48 -4.65
CA ARG A 72 -10.41 8.87 -5.43
C ARG A 72 -9.65 9.89 -6.29
N TYR A 73 -10.07 11.15 -6.26
CA TYR A 73 -9.60 12.22 -7.11
C TYR A 73 -9.07 13.38 -6.25
N ALA A 74 -9.92 14.33 -5.87
CA ALA A 74 -9.57 15.41 -4.97
C ALA A 74 -9.67 14.94 -3.52
N ASP A 75 -8.72 15.33 -2.67
CA ASP A 75 -8.73 15.05 -1.23
C ASP A 75 -8.87 13.54 -0.89
N PRO A 76 -7.94 12.68 -1.37
CA PRO A 76 -7.97 11.27 -1.03
C PRO A 76 -7.52 11.06 0.42
N LEU A 77 -8.03 10.00 1.05
CA LEU A 77 -7.49 9.52 2.32
C LEU A 77 -6.02 9.12 2.11
N ILE A 78 -5.13 9.82 2.80
CA ILE A 78 -3.69 9.61 2.74
C ILE A 78 -3.29 8.62 3.83
N PHE A 79 -2.32 7.78 3.52
CA PHE A 79 -1.60 6.92 4.43
C PHE A 79 -0.12 7.29 4.37
N ASP A 80 0.42 7.76 5.48
CA ASP A 80 1.85 8.02 5.66
C ASP A 80 2.38 7.26 6.88
N ASN A 81 3.66 7.49 7.21
CA ASN A 81 4.31 6.89 8.37
C ASN A 81 3.59 7.17 9.71
N ASN A 82 2.69 8.16 9.77
CA ASN A 82 1.92 8.53 10.96
C ASN A 82 0.48 7.97 10.94
N GLY A 83 0.09 7.25 9.90
CA GLY A 83 -1.22 6.63 9.76
C GLY A 83 -2.11 7.33 8.72
N PHE A 84 -3.43 7.15 8.86
CA PHE A 84 -4.42 7.67 7.92
C PHE A 84 -4.88 9.09 8.30
N HIS A 85 -5.00 9.99 7.32
CA HIS A 85 -5.55 11.34 7.50
C HIS A 85 -6.15 11.93 6.21
#